data_AF-A0A6V8MQD6-F1
#
_entry.id   AF-A0A6V8MQD6-F1
#
_cell.length_a   1.000
_cell.length_b   1.000
_cell.length_c   1.000
_cell.angle_alpha   90.00
_cell.angle_beta   90.00
_cell.angle_gamma   90.00
#
_symmetry.space_group_name_H-M   'P 1'
#
loop_
_entity.id
_entity.type
_entity.pdbx_description
1 polymer ?
#
loop_
_entity_poly.entity_id
_entity_poly.type
_entity_poly.pdbx_seq_one_letter_code
_entity_poly.pdbx_strand_id
1 'polypeptide(L)'
;MAEANDKNEKVPLPSVAIDGTRTRNIREAKKLTQLYVANVVGVTTDTISRWENNRYPSIKRDNAQKLADALEVSLEEILRQEPAEADGLSPQPAPPPAKRAIVPVIAIVTALLLGLLVFFLLRQPPVPSSATRWTPRFAAPGEPFPVQVKVARQPANPFGFILREKLPAGSRLVSSLPATSSADSELKWLVPSAGTPVTVSFTLQVPASFNPGKDAALKGEIVVHSAGSSNRTEAVGGNGSIHIGAYHWADSNGDGRIDDDEIMPAYYICEEMKGLGLDWKTIEAIWSGKGYRWDAKHGYTVLK
;
A
#
# COMPACT_ATOMS: atom_id res chain seq x y z
N MET A 1 -39.14 25.69 -69.45
CA MET A 1 -38.10 25.36 -68.45
C MET A 1 -37.74 26.63 -67.72
N ALA A 2 -38.30 26.82 -66.52
CA ALA A 2 -37.89 27.83 -65.56
C ALA A 2 -38.49 27.41 -64.23
N GLU A 3 -37.84 26.48 -63.53
CA GLU A 3 -38.17 26.17 -62.14
C GLU A 3 -37.49 27.20 -61.22
N ALA A 4 -38.30 27.73 -60.31
CA ALA A 4 -37.94 28.74 -59.35
C ALA A 4 -36.90 28.19 -58.35
N ASN A 5 -35.79 28.91 -58.20
CA ASN A 5 -34.77 28.62 -57.20
C ASN A 5 -35.07 29.48 -55.96
N ASP A 6 -35.75 28.89 -54.99
CA ASP A 6 -36.03 29.47 -53.68
C ASP A 6 -34.73 29.60 -52.87
N LYS A 7 -34.09 30.78 -52.94
CA LYS A 7 -32.99 31.15 -52.05
C LYS A 7 -33.57 31.88 -50.85
N ASN A 8 -33.88 31.10 -49.82
CA ASN A 8 -34.26 31.58 -48.50
C ASN A 8 -33.16 32.49 -47.92
N GLU A 9 -33.41 33.79 -47.95
CA GLU A 9 -32.55 34.86 -47.43
C GLU A 9 -32.63 34.85 -45.89
N LYS A 10 -31.63 34.26 -45.24
CA LYS A 10 -31.55 34.25 -43.77
C LYS A 10 -31.28 35.66 -43.23
N VAL A 11 -32.34 36.31 -42.77
CA VAL A 11 -32.29 37.51 -41.93
C VAL A 11 -31.35 37.25 -40.73
N PRO A 12 -30.38 38.13 -40.42
CA PRO A 12 -29.48 37.91 -39.29
C PRO A 12 -30.25 38.10 -37.97
N LEU A 13 -30.58 36.98 -37.32
CA LEU A 13 -31.26 37.00 -36.03
C LEU A 13 -30.35 37.61 -34.94
N PRO A 14 -30.93 38.36 -33.97
CA PRO A 14 -30.17 39.05 -32.92
C PRO A 14 -29.31 38.08 -32.10
N SER A 15 -28.15 38.52 -31.62
CA SER A 15 -27.32 37.75 -30.70
C SER A 15 -28.03 37.57 -29.36
N VAL A 16 -27.95 36.37 -28.78
CA VAL A 16 -28.55 36.04 -27.49
C VAL A 16 -27.48 35.68 -26.47
N ALA A 17 -27.70 36.04 -25.21
CA ALA A 17 -26.81 35.70 -24.11
C ALA A 17 -27.19 34.36 -23.48
N ILE A 18 -26.29 33.38 -23.52
CA ILE A 18 -26.47 32.07 -22.90
C ILE A 18 -25.86 32.02 -21.49
N ASP A 19 -26.39 31.13 -20.65
CA ASP A 19 -25.76 30.71 -19.41
C ASP A 19 -24.86 29.49 -19.69
N GLY A 20 -23.56 29.74 -19.81
CA GLY A 20 -22.57 28.69 -20.08
C GLY A 20 -22.52 27.61 -19.01
N THR A 21 -22.68 27.99 -17.74
CA THR A 21 -22.59 27.05 -16.61
C THR A 21 -23.80 26.13 -16.61
N ARG A 22 -24.99 26.68 -16.86
CA ARG A 22 -26.23 25.89 -16.98
C ARG A 22 -26.18 24.95 -18.18
N THR A 23 -25.72 25.46 -19.33
CA THR A 23 -25.50 24.67 -20.56
C THR A 23 -24.57 23.48 -20.28
N ARG A 24 -23.45 23.70 -19.59
CA ARG A 24 -22.51 22.65 -19.20
C ARG A 24 -23.14 21.59 -18.30
N ASN A 25 -23.90 22.03 -17.29
CA ASN A 25 -24.57 21.11 -16.35
C ASN A 25 -25.58 20.21 -17.07
N ILE A 26 -26.37 20.76 -17.99
CA ILE A 26 -27.33 19.98 -18.80
C ILE A 26 -26.57 18.95 -19.64
N ARG A 27 -25.47 19.35 -20.30
CA ARG A 27 -24.63 18.45 -21.09
C ARG A 27 -24.08 17.29 -20.25
N GLU A 28 -23.51 17.59 -19.09
CA GLU A 28 -22.91 16.59 -18.20
C GLU A 28 -23.96 15.67 -17.57
N ALA A 29 -25.14 16.19 -17.21
CA ALA A 29 -26.27 15.39 -16.74
C ALA A 29 -26.76 14.39 -17.79
N LYS A 30 -26.75 14.78 -19.07
CA LYS A 30 -27.07 13.90 -20.21
C LYS A 30 -25.89 13.03 -20.66
N LYS A 31 -24.74 13.08 -19.96
CA LYS A 31 -23.51 12.34 -20.28
C LYS A 31 -22.98 12.57 -21.71
N LEU A 32 -23.27 13.75 -22.28
CA LEU A 32 -22.81 14.12 -23.62
C LEU A 32 -21.39 14.69 -23.56
N THR A 33 -20.54 14.31 -24.51
CA THR A 33 -19.18 14.88 -24.61
C THR A 33 -19.23 16.23 -25.34
N GLN A 34 -18.27 17.11 -25.05
CA GLN A 34 -18.13 18.37 -25.81
C GLN A 34 -17.89 18.11 -27.30
N LEU A 35 -17.18 17.02 -27.64
CA LEU A 35 -16.97 16.58 -29.02
C LEU A 35 -18.27 16.21 -29.73
N TYR A 36 -19.16 15.50 -29.04
CA TYR A 36 -20.48 15.17 -29.59
C TYR A 36 -21.31 16.43 -29.85
N VAL A 37 -21.42 17.32 -28.86
CA VAL A 37 -22.20 18.57 -29.00
C VAL A 37 -21.62 19.46 -30.10
N ALA A 38 -20.30 19.58 -30.18
CA ALA A 38 -19.61 20.34 -31.23
C ALA A 38 -19.97 19.84 -32.64
N ASN A 39 -19.97 18.51 -32.84
CA ASN A 39 -20.34 17.89 -34.11
C ASN A 39 -21.80 18.14 -34.50
N VAL A 40 -22.74 18.02 -33.54
CA VAL A 40 -24.17 18.24 -33.79
C VAL A 40 -24.48 19.71 -34.09
N VAL A 41 -23.85 20.64 -33.35
CA VAL A 41 -24.04 22.09 -33.53
C VAL A 41 -23.32 22.61 -34.79
N GLY A 42 -22.29 21.90 -35.25
CA GLY A 42 -21.48 22.27 -36.41
C GLY A 42 -20.39 23.31 -36.09
N VAL A 43 -19.81 23.22 -34.90
CA VAL A 43 -18.72 24.11 -34.41
C VAL A 43 -17.56 23.28 -33.86
N THR A 44 -16.45 23.93 -33.49
CA THR A 44 -15.31 23.24 -32.86
C THR A 44 -15.55 22.99 -31.36
N THR A 45 -14.88 21.98 -30.81
CA THR A 45 -14.89 21.71 -29.36
C THR A 45 -14.41 22.88 -28.51
N ASP A 46 -13.42 23.65 -29.00
CA ASP A 46 -12.96 24.88 -28.36
C ASP A 46 -14.07 25.95 -28.29
N THR A 47 -14.93 26.03 -29.32
CA THR A 47 -16.08 26.95 -29.32
C THR A 47 -17.10 26.57 -28.24
N ILE A 48 -17.44 25.29 -28.12
CA ILE A 48 -18.31 24.78 -27.05
C ILE A 48 -17.69 25.04 -25.67
N SER A 49 -16.39 24.79 -25.51
CA SER A 49 -15.67 25.07 -24.26
C SER A 49 -15.74 26.55 -23.87
N ARG A 50 -15.59 27.48 -24.82
CA ARG A 50 -15.68 28.93 -24.55
C ARG A 50 -17.10 29.36 -24.14
N TRP A 51 -18.12 28.77 -24.76
CA TRP A 51 -19.53 29.01 -24.42
C TRP A 51 -19.85 28.50 -23.02
N GLU A 52 -19.50 27.25 -22.72
CA GLU A 52 -19.74 26.62 -21.41
C GLU A 52 -18.99 27.30 -20.26
N ASN A 53 -17.83 27.88 -20.53
CA ASN A 53 -17.05 28.62 -19.54
C ASN A 53 -17.40 30.12 -19.49
N ASN A 54 -18.51 30.55 -20.12
CA ASN A 54 -18.95 31.95 -20.18
C ASN A 54 -17.88 32.94 -20.71
N ARG A 55 -16.90 32.47 -21.49
CA ARG A 55 -15.85 33.34 -22.08
C ARG A 55 -16.41 34.17 -23.24
N TYR A 56 -17.39 33.61 -23.96
CA TYR A 56 -18.18 34.31 -24.98
C TYR A 56 -19.67 33.99 -24.79
N PRO A 57 -20.35 34.66 -23.85
CA PRO A 57 -21.73 34.33 -23.49
C PRO A 57 -22.74 34.82 -24.54
N SER A 58 -22.38 35.79 -25.38
CA SER A 58 -23.23 36.26 -26.48
C SER A 58 -22.92 35.48 -27.76
N ILE A 59 -23.91 34.76 -28.29
CA ILE A 59 -23.79 33.94 -29.50
C ILE A 59 -24.95 34.23 -30.46
N LYS A 60 -24.78 33.92 -31.75
CA LYS A 60 -25.87 34.04 -32.73
C LYS A 60 -27.06 33.17 -32.31
N ARG A 61 -28.29 33.67 -32.42
CA ARG A 61 -29.50 32.92 -32.05
C ARG A 61 -29.60 31.56 -32.74
N ASP A 62 -29.21 31.46 -34.01
CA ASP A 62 -29.13 30.18 -34.74
C ASP A 62 -28.24 29.14 -34.04
N ASN A 63 -27.11 29.58 -33.49
CA ASN A 63 -26.19 28.70 -32.77
C ASN A 63 -26.72 28.35 -31.38
N ALA A 64 -27.41 29.28 -30.72
CA ALA A 64 -28.08 29.02 -29.45
C ALA A 64 -29.22 28.00 -29.64
N GLN A 65 -30.00 28.12 -30.71
CA GLN A 65 -31.05 27.15 -31.02
C GLN A 65 -30.48 25.76 -31.28
N LYS A 66 -29.46 25.65 -32.14
CA LYS A 66 -28.78 24.37 -32.39
C LYS A 66 -28.18 23.75 -31.12
N LEU A 67 -27.68 24.58 -30.22
CA LEU A 67 -27.14 24.14 -28.93
C LEU A 67 -28.26 23.60 -28.03
N ALA A 68 -29.41 24.28 -27.98
CA ALA A 68 -30.59 23.82 -27.24
C ALA A 68 -31.12 22.50 -27.81
N ASP A 69 -31.20 22.38 -29.14
CA ASP A 69 -31.63 21.17 -29.85
C ASP A 69 -30.67 20.00 -29.59
N ALA A 70 -29.35 20.23 -29.65
CA ALA A 70 -28.32 19.23 -29.35
C ALA A 70 -28.36 18.74 -27.90
N LEU A 71 -28.85 19.59 -26.98
CA LEU A 71 -29.05 19.28 -25.57
C LEU A 71 -30.48 18.83 -25.28
N GLU A 72 -31.36 18.75 -26.29
CA GLU A 72 -32.79 18.46 -26.22
C GLU A 72 -33.50 19.21 -25.07
N VAL A 73 -33.28 20.53 -25.03
CA VAL A 73 -33.92 21.46 -24.09
C VAL A 73 -34.50 22.65 -24.84
N SER A 74 -35.41 23.38 -24.20
CA SER A 74 -35.91 24.64 -24.77
C SER A 74 -34.81 25.72 -24.80
N LEU A 75 -34.86 26.64 -25.76
CA LEU A 75 -33.88 27.71 -25.88
C LEU A 75 -33.86 28.58 -24.61
N GLU A 76 -35.02 28.86 -24.05
CA GLU A 76 -35.23 29.64 -22.84
C GLU A 76 -34.48 29.05 -21.63
N GLU A 77 -34.27 27.73 -21.62
CA GLU A 77 -33.58 27.03 -20.55
C GLU A 77 -32.08 27.32 -20.51
N ILE A 78 -31.48 27.62 -21.67
CA ILE A 78 -30.04 27.93 -21.77
C ILE A 78 -29.76 29.43 -21.83
N LEU A 79 -30.79 30.28 -21.91
CA LEU A 79 -30.63 31.74 -21.90
C LEU A 79 -30.32 32.25 -20.50
N ARG A 80 -29.49 33.29 -20.45
CA ARG A 80 -29.23 34.03 -19.21
C ARG A 80 -30.46 34.85 -18.84
N GLN A 81 -31.01 34.62 -17.65
CA GLN A 81 -32.10 35.43 -17.11
C GLN A 81 -31.51 36.71 -16.52
N GLU A 82 -31.96 37.88 -16.98
CA GLU A 82 -31.71 39.13 -16.29
C GLU A 82 -32.57 39.18 -15.03
N PRO A 83 -32.05 39.63 -13.88
CA PRO A 83 -32.87 39.83 -12.70
C PRO A 83 -33.91 40.91 -13.03
N ALA A 84 -35.19 40.54 -12.97
CA ALA A 84 -36.29 41.47 -13.15
C ALA A 84 -36.16 42.61 -12.12
N GLU A 85 -36.00 43.83 -12.63
CA GLU A 85 -36.27 45.04 -11.86
C GLU A 85 -37.74 45.01 -11.46
N ALA A 86 -38.01 44.74 -10.18
CA ALA A 86 -39.32 44.86 -9.58
C ALA A 86 -39.37 46.18 -8.81
N ASP A 87 -40.04 47.15 -9.44
CA ASP A 87 -40.48 48.41 -8.86
C ASP A 87 -41.38 48.19 -7.62
N GLY A 88 -41.16 48.98 -6.58
CA GLY A 88 -42.14 49.36 -5.56
C GLY A 88 -42.66 48.30 -4.57
N LEU A 89 -42.17 48.34 -3.32
CA LEU A 89 -42.95 48.51 -2.07
C LEU A 89 -42.03 48.48 -0.83
N SER A 90 -42.37 49.29 0.18
CA SER A 90 -41.62 49.66 1.40
C SER A 90 -41.07 48.50 2.26
N PRO A 91 -40.04 48.76 3.09
CA PRO A 91 -39.22 47.73 3.72
C PRO A 91 -39.84 47.15 4.99
N GLN A 92 -39.95 45.82 5.06
CA GLN A 92 -40.11 45.08 6.30
C GLN A 92 -38.75 44.42 6.63
N PRO A 93 -38.21 44.54 7.85
CA PRO A 93 -36.88 44.03 8.14
C PRO A 93 -36.93 42.51 8.24
N ALA A 94 -36.44 41.81 7.20
CA ALA A 94 -36.08 40.41 7.31
C ALA A 94 -34.80 40.29 8.15
N PRO A 95 -34.66 39.27 9.02
CA PRO A 95 -33.44 39.05 9.78
C PRO A 95 -32.28 38.79 8.80
N PRO A 96 -31.05 39.20 9.14
CA PRO A 96 -29.92 39.05 8.22
C PRO A 96 -29.76 37.56 7.86
N PRO A 97 -29.48 37.23 6.58
CA PRO A 97 -29.06 35.87 6.25
C PRO A 97 -27.77 35.62 7.03
N ALA A 98 -27.82 34.67 7.97
CA ALA A 98 -26.64 34.19 8.65
C ALA A 98 -25.67 33.73 7.55
N LYS A 99 -24.62 34.53 7.32
CA LYS A 99 -23.49 34.16 6.46
C LYS A 99 -22.91 32.91 7.11
N ARG A 100 -23.35 31.72 6.66
CA ARG A 100 -22.79 30.46 7.12
C ARG A 100 -21.31 30.53 6.79
N ALA A 101 -20.50 30.57 7.84
CA ALA A 101 -19.07 30.75 7.75
C ALA A 101 -18.45 29.48 7.13
N ILE A 102 -18.50 29.37 5.80
CA ILE A 102 -17.83 28.30 5.03
C ILE A 102 -16.32 28.59 4.93
N VAL A 103 -15.93 29.87 5.03
CA VAL A 103 -14.53 30.33 5.01
C VAL A 103 -13.67 29.70 6.12
N PRO A 104 -14.07 29.68 7.42
CA PRO A 104 -13.29 29.00 8.45
C PRO A 104 -13.22 27.48 8.22
N VAL A 105 -14.26 26.85 7.66
CA VAL A 105 -14.24 25.41 7.37
C VAL A 105 -13.23 25.08 6.28
N ILE A 106 -13.19 25.87 5.20
CA ILE A 106 -12.20 25.69 4.13
C ILE A 106 -10.79 25.96 4.66
N ALA A 107 -10.59 26.99 5.48
CA ALA A 107 -9.29 27.29 6.09
C ALA A 107 -8.81 26.13 7.00
N ILE A 108 -9.71 25.56 7.80
CA ILE A 108 -9.40 24.41 8.67
C ILE A 108 -9.05 23.18 7.82
N VAL A 109 -9.83 22.86 6.78
CA VAL A 109 -9.56 21.73 5.88
C VAL A 109 -8.22 21.92 5.16
N THR A 110 -7.94 23.13 4.68
CA THR A 110 -6.69 23.44 3.98
C THR A 110 -5.50 23.34 4.93
N ALA A 111 -5.63 23.83 6.17
CA ALA A 111 -4.61 23.68 7.20
C ALA A 111 -4.40 22.21 7.61
N LEU A 112 -5.46 21.40 7.67
CA LEU A 112 -5.39 19.97 7.92
C LEU A 112 -4.68 19.23 6.77
N LEU A 113 -5.02 19.53 5.52
CA LEU A 113 -4.38 18.94 4.35
C LEU A 113 -2.91 19.36 4.23
N LEU A 114 -2.59 20.62 4.52
CA LEU A 114 -1.22 21.11 4.55
C LEU A 114 -0.43 20.48 5.70
N GLY A 115 -1.04 20.34 6.88
CA GLY A 115 -0.45 19.62 8.01
C GLY A 115 -0.20 18.15 7.70
N LEU A 116 -1.14 17.49 7.01
CA LEU A 116 -1.00 16.11 6.55
C LEU A 116 0.12 15.99 5.50
N LEU A 117 0.17 16.91 4.53
CA LEU A 117 1.22 16.96 3.52
C LEU A 117 2.60 17.19 4.17
N VAL A 118 2.72 18.15 5.07
CA VAL A 118 3.95 18.43 5.83
C VAL A 118 4.32 17.22 6.69
N PHE A 119 3.36 16.55 7.33
CA PHE A 119 3.59 15.31 8.06
C PHE A 119 4.14 14.20 7.16
N PHE A 120 3.63 14.05 5.94
CA PHE A 120 4.14 13.08 4.97
C PHE A 120 5.51 13.48 4.39
N LEU A 121 5.78 14.78 4.20
CA LEU A 121 7.08 15.28 3.72
C LEU A 121 8.17 15.23 4.80
N LEU A 122 7.80 15.42 6.08
CA LEU A 122 8.71 15.31 7.23
C LEU A 122 8.84 13.87 7.74
N ARG A 123 7.93 12.97 7.37
CA ARG A 123 8.08 11.53 7.64
C ARG A 123 9.27 11.02 6.85
N GLN A 124 10.39 10.85 7.51
CA GLN A 124 11.46 10.03 6.97
C GLN A 124 10.92 8.60 6.79
N PRO A 125 11.12 7.94 5.64
CA PRO A 125 10.80 6.54 5.50
C PRO A 125 11.52 5.76 6.62
N PRO A 126 10.90 4.72 7.20
CA PRO A 126 11.57 3.90 8.19
C PRO A 126 12.89 3.43 7.57
N VAL A 127 14.01 3.76 8.21
CA VAL A 127 15.32 3.29 7.76
C VAL A 127 15.23 1.76 7.78
N PRO A 128 15.38 1.07 6.63
CA PRO A 128 15.31 -0.38 6.61
C PRO A 128 16.36 -0.90 7.59
N SER A 129 15.94 -1.79 8.48
CA SER A 129 16.84 -2.41 9.44
C SER A 129 18.03 -3.00 8.68
N SER A 130 19.25 -2.67 9.09
CA SER A 130 20.45 -3.22 8.45
C SER A 130 20.48 -4.75 8.54
N ALA A 131 19.72 -5.36 9.47
CA ALA A 131 19.47 -6.78 9.48
C ALA A 131 18.01 -7.17 9.32
N THR A 132 17.83 -8.29 8.61
CA THR A 132 16.54 -8.94 8.42
C THR A 132 16.66 -10.40 8.80
N ARG A 133 15.77 -10.84 9.68
CA ARG A 133 15.65 -12.24 10.10
C ARG A 133 14.61 -12.97 9.28
N TRP A 134 14.96 -14.19 8.89
CA TRP A 134 14.04 -15.21 8.44
C TRP A 134 13.92 -16.29 9.52
N THR A 135 12.69 -16.73 9.75
CA THR A 135 12.35 -17.81 10.67
C THR A 135 11.08 -18.49 10.14
N PRO A 136 10.93 -19.82 10.31
CA PRO A 136 9.74 -20.54 9.87
C PRO A 136 8.50 -20.04 10.61
N ARG A 137 7.33 -20.35 10.05
CA ARG A 137 6.04 -20.02 10.67
C ARG A 137 5.71 -20.93 11.83
N PHE A 138 6.16 -22.17 11.77
CA PHE A 138 5.80 -23.21 12.71
C PHE A 138 7.03 -23.94 13.26
N ALA A 139 6.87 -24.55 14.41
CA ALA A 139 7.79 -25.53 14.97
C ALA A 139 7.06 -26.39 16.01
N ALA A 140 7.54 -27.61 16.27
CA ALA A 140 6.98 -28.47 17.29
C ALA A 140 7.78 -28.48 18.60
N PRO A 141 7.12 -28.69 19.76
CA PRO A 141 7.82 -28.85 21.03
C PRO A 141 8.89 -29.95 20.96
N GLY A 142 10.07 -29.69 21.53
CA GLY A 142 11.19 -30.63 21.51
C GLY A 142 11.95 -30.71 20.18
N GLU A 143 11.43 -30.13 19.10
CA GLU A 143 12.01 -30.24 17.77
C GLU A 143 12.91 -29.02 17.43
N PRO A 144 13.92 -29.20 16.57
CA PRO A 144 14.75 -28.10 16.10
C PRO A 144 14.04 -27.27 15.03
N PHE A 145 14.34 -25.97 14.97
CA PHE A 145 13.92 -25.08 13.89
C PHE A 145 15.06 -24.12 13.47
N PRO A 146 15.16 -23.81 12.17
CA PRO A 146 16.19 -22.92 11.64
C PRO A 146 15.85 -21.43 11.82
N VAL A 147 16.89 -20.62 12.00
CA VAL A 147 16.81 -19.16 11.97
C VAL A 147 18.00 -18.62 11.19
N GLN A 148 17.76 -17.64 10.33
CA GLN A 148 18.81 -16.93 9.60
C GLN A 148 18.65 -15.42 9.79
N VAL A 149 19.75 -14.73 10.08
CA VAL A 149 19.79 -13.26 10.15
C VAL A 149 20.76 -12.76 9.09
N LYS A 150 20.21 -12.10 8.07
CA LYS A 150 20.99 -11.47 6.99
C LYS A 150 21.26 -10.03 7.37
N VAL A 151 22.53 -9.66 7.49
CA VAL A 151 22.96 -8.31 7.83
C VAL A 151 23.58 -7.66 6.59
N ALA A 152 22.86 -6.68 6.05
CA ALA A 152 23.35 -5.79 5.02
C ALA A 152 24.37 -4.82 5.63
N ARG A 153 25.51 -4.65 4.96
CA ARG A 153 26.52 -3.68 5.35
C ARG A 153 26.32 -2.38 4.60
N GLN A 154 26.36 -1.26 5.31
CA GLN A 154 26.33 0.06 4.69
C GLN A 154 27.74 0.36 4.15
N PRO A 155 27.90 0.70 2.86
CA PRO A 155 29.21 0.98 2.26
C PRO A 155 29.97 2.11 2.97
N ALA A 156 29.24 3.04 3.59
CA ALA A 156 29.79 4.17 4.32
C ALA A 156 30.27 3.83 5.75
N ASN A 157 30.04 2.60 6.23
CA ASN A 157 30.44 2.19 7.57
C ASN A 157 31.58 1.15 7.53
N PRO A 158 32.84 1.56 7.83
CA PRO A 158 33.98 0.66 7.81
C PRO A 158 34.13 -0.17 9.09
N PHE A 159 33.20 -0.09 10.05
CA PHE A 159 33.30 -0.81 11.32
C PHE A 159 32.54 -2.14 11.31
N GLY A 160 32.95 -3.04 12.20
CA GLY A 160 32.20 -4.24 12.52
C GLY A 160 30.91 -3.92 13.30
N PHE A 161 30.12 -4.95 13.56
CA PHE A 161 28.89 -4.84 14.35
C PHE A 161 28.76 -6.00 15.34
N ILE A 162 27.91 -5.80 16.34
CA ILE A 162 27.52 -6.85 17.28
C ILE A 162 26.06 -7.20 17.00
N LEU A 163 25.80 -8.44 16.60
CA LEU A 163 24.43 -8.98 16.54
C LEU A 163 24.09 -9.62 17.87
N ARG A 164 22.92 -9.28 18.41
CA ARG A 164 22.34 -9.88 19.62
C ARG A 164 21.00 -10.50 19.26
N GLU A 165 20.74 -11.72 19.72
CA GLU A 165 19.44 -12.38 19.58
C GLU A 165 18.99 -12.92 20.93
N LYS A 166 17.83 -12.44 21.40
CA LYS A 166 17.18 -12.94 22.61
C LYS A 166 16.29 -14.11 22.26
N LEU A 167 16.56 -15.24 22.90
CA LEU A 167 15.87 -16.50 22.64
C LEU A 167 14.50 -16.55 23.34
N PRO A 168 13.52 -17.27 22.77
CA PRO A 168 12.29 -17.59 23.48
C PRO A 168 12.58 -18.38 24.76
N ALA A 169 11.73 -18.21 25.79
CA ALA A 169 11.95 -18.82 27.10
C ALA A 169 12.15 -20.34 27.01
N GLY A 170 13.22 -20.84 27.62
CA GLY A 170 13.60 -22.25 27.65
C GLY A 170 14.22 -22.80 26.36
N SER A 171 14.20 -22.06 25.25
CA SER A 171 14.78 -22.52 23.98
C SER A 171 16.28 -22.64 24.12
N ARG A 172 16.86 -23.66 23.46
CA ARG A 172 18.30 -23.94 23.52
C ARG A 172 18.92 -23.80 22.14
N LEU A 173 20.11 -23.22 22.08
CA LEU A 173 20.93 -23.25 20.87
C LEU A 173 21.44 -24.68 20.59
N VAL A 174 21.16 -25.19 19.39
CA VAL A 174 21.71 -26.46 18.89
C VAL A 174 23.07 -26.22 18.26
N SER A 175 23.14 -25.32 17.28
CA SER A 175 24.37 -24.95 16.56
C SER A 175 24.19 -23.62 15.85
N SER A 176 25.31 -22.96 15.51
CA SER A 176 25.33 -21.68 14.81
C SER A 176 26.56 -21.54 13.91
N LEU A 177 26.38 -20.87 12.77
CA LEU A 177 27.45 -20.43 11.88
C LEU A 177 27.23 -18.96 11.48
N PRO A 178 28.18 -18.05 11.74
CA PRO A 178 29.39 -18.26 12.54
C PRO A 178 29.08 -18.66 13.99
N ALA A 179 30.07 -19.23 14.69
CA ALA A 179 29.93 -19.58 16.09
C ALA A 179 29.61 -18.34 16.94
N THR A 180 28.63 -18.48 17.84
CA THR A 180 28.28 -17.43 18.79
C THR A 180 29.32 -17.30 19.91
N SER A 181 29.48 -16.10 20.44
CA SER A 181 30.30 -15.80 21.63
C SER A 181 29.54 -16.00 22.95
N SER A 182 28.24 -16.33 22.90
CA SER A 182 27.35 -16.56 24.05
C SER A 182 26.33 -17.65 23.70
N ALA A 183 26.01 -18.57 24.62
CA ALA A 183 25.16 -19.74 24.33
C ALA A 183 23.91 -19.87 25.22
N ASP A 184 23.61 -18.86 26.05
CA ASP A 184 22.48 -18.89 26.98
C ASP A 184 21.24 -18.20 26.38
N SER A 185 20.47 -17.46 27.19
CA SER A 185 19.24 -16.75 26.81
C SER A 185 19.42 -15.62 25.78
N GLU A 186 20.67 -15.21 25.53
CA GLU A 186 21.03 -14.17 24.58
C GLU A 186 22.25 -14.62 23.78
N LEU A 187 22.09 -14.78 22.47
CA LEU A 187 23.16 -15.11 21.55
C LEU A 187 23.86 -13.83 21.08
N LYS A 188 25.18 -13.89 20.89
CA LYS A 188 26.00 -12.71 20.55
C LYS A 188 27.03 -13.07 19.50
N TRP A 189 27.06 -12.32 18.41
CA TRP A 189 28.10 -12.44 17.39
C TRP A 189 28.83 -11.13 17.23
N LEU A 190 30.16 -11.19 17.31
CA LEU A 190 31.04 -10.08 16.98
C LEU A 190 31.48 -10.27 15.54
N VAL A 191 30.95 -9.44 14.64
CA VAL A 191 31.23 -9.55 13.21
C VAL A 191 32.19 -8.45 12.80
N PRO A 192 33.44 -8.78 12.40
CA PRO A 192 34.43 -7.78 12.03
C PRO A 192 34.03 -7.07 10.73
N SER A 193 34.70 -5.95 10.45
CA SER A 193 34.55 -5.25 9.18
C SER A 193 35.09 -6.10 8.02
N ALA A 194 34.21 -6.51 7.11
CA ALA A 194 34.54 -7.25 5.89
C ALA A 194 33.48 -6.91 4.83
N GLY A 195 33.88 -6.67 3.58
CA GLY A 195 33.07 -5.96 2.58
C GLY A 195 31.80 -6.63 2.04
N THR A 196 31.36 -7.77 2.58
CA THR A 196 30.19 -8.51 2.10
C THR A 196 29.08 -8.61 3.16
N PRO A 197 27.80 -8.68 2.74
CA PRO A 197 26.71 -9.04 3.64
C PRO A 197 27.03 -10.34 4.38
N VAL A 198 26.65 -10.40 5.65
CA VAL A 198 26.90 -11.58 6.50
C VAL A 198 25.57 -12.22 6.83
N THR A 199 25.49 -13.53 6.65
CA THR A 199 24.37 -14.34 7.13
C THR A 199 24.82 -15.06 8.40
N VAL A 200 24.08 -14.85 9.48
CA VAL A 200 24.22 -15.62 10.72
C VAL A 200 23.10 -16.64 10.76
N SER A 201 23.46 -17.92 10.64
CA SER A 201 22.54 -19.05 10.63
C SER A 201 22.64 -19.81 11.95
N PHE A 202 21.53 -20.15 12.58
CA PHE A 202 21.52 -20.92 13.81
C PHE A 202 20.25 -21.73 13.96
N THR A 203 20.36 -22.86 14.64
CA THR A 203 19.24 -23.77 14.90
C THR A 203 18.92 -23.73 16.38
N LEU A 204 17.66 -23.53 16.70
CA LEU A 204 17.16 -23.56 18.07
C LEU A 204 16.32 -24.80 18.29
N GLN A 205 16.33 -25.34 19.51
CA GLN A 205 15.44 -26.40 19.93
C GLN A 205 14.33 -25.82 20.80
N VAL A 206 13.08 -26.12 20.44
CA VAL A 206 11.91 -25.75 21.25
C VAL A 206 11.91 -26.57 22.54
N PRO A 207 11.59 -26.00 23.71
CA PRO A 207 11.43 -26.78 24.93
C PRO A 207 10.36 -27.87 24.75
N ALA A 208 10.63 -29.09 25.20
CA ALA A 208 9.60 -30.15 25.21
C ALA A 208 8.39 -29.79 26.10
N SER A 209 8.61 -28.95 27.11
CA SER A 209 7.57 -28.44 28.02
C SER A 209 6.81 -27.23 27.46
N PHE A 210 7.12 -26.77 26.24
CA PHE A 210 6.44 -25.62 25.66
C PHE A 210 4.97 -25.94 25.42
N ASN A 211 4.08 -25.03 25.82
CA ASN A 211 2.64 -25.23 25.67
C ASN A 211 2.24 -25.09 24.19
N PRO A 212 1.74 -26.15 23.53
CA PRO A 212 1.33 -26.07 22.13
C PRO A 212 0.25 -25.02 21.89
N GLY A 213 0.22 -24.45 20.69
CA GLY A 213 -0.71 -23.40 20.28
C GLY A 213 -0.30 -21.99 20.72
N LYS A 214 0.92 -21.80 21.23
CA LYS A 214 1.45 -20.48 21.62
C LYS A 214 2.58 -20.04 20.71
N ASP A 215 2.69 -18.73 20.58
CA ASP A 215 3.75 -18.11 19.82
C ASP A 215 5.03 -17.94 20.65
N ALA A 216 6.17 -18.25 20.04
CA ALA A 216 7.50 -17.97 20.54
C ALA A 216 8.07 -16.73 19.83
N ALA A 217 8.49 -15.73 20.61
CA ALA A 217 9.01 -14.48 20.08
C ALA A 217 10.55 -14.43 20.11
N LEU A 218 11.14 -14.08 18.97
CA LEU A 218 12.56 -13.76 18.80
C LEU A 218 12.73 -12.24 18.73
N LYS A 219 13.70 -11.70 19.48
CA LYS A 219 14.00 -10.27 19.48
C LYS A 219 15.49 -10.07 19.29
N GLY A 220 15.84 -9.43 18.18
CA GLY A 220 17.24 -9.20 17.81
C GLY A 220 17.55 -7.71 17.77
N GLU A 221 18.81 -7.39 18.04
CA GLU A 221 19.37 -6.04 17.93
C GLU A 221 20.76 -6.10 17.28
N ILE A 222 21.09 -5.07 16.50
CA ILE A 222 22.44 -4.83 16.00
C ILE A 222 22.99 -3.56 16.59
N VAL A 223 24.18 -3.67 17.18
CA VAL A 223 24.96 -2.54 17.67
C VAL A 223 26.04 -2.23 16.64
N VAL A 224 25.95 -1.06 16.03
CA VAL A 224 26.89 -0.58 15.00
C VAL A 224 27.70 0.58 15.56
N HIS A 225 29.01 0.54 15.36
CA HIS A 225 29.88 1.68 15.67
C HIS A 225 29.88 2.67 14.50
N SER A 226 29.92 3.96 14.78
CA SER A 226 30.00 5.02 13.76
C SER A 226 31.14 5.97 14.15
N ALA A 227 31.97 6.36 13.16
CA ALA A 227 33.13 7.21 13.42
C ALA A 227 32.67 8.55 14.02
N GLY A 228 33.05 8.82 15.27
CA GLY A 228 32.80 10.10 15.94
C GLY A 228 31.43 10.24 16.62
N SER A 229 30.58 9.21 16.66
CA SER A 229 29.33 9.21 17.42
C SER A 229 29.24 8.04 18.41
N SER A 230 28.29 8.11 19.36
CA SER A 230 27.95 6.97 20.20
C SER A 230 27.46 5.79 19.35
N ASN A 231 27.57 4.57 19.91
CA ASN A 231 27.07 3.37 19.27
C ASN A 231 25.57 3.52 18.95
N ARG A 232 25.19 3.11 17.74
CA ARG A 232 23.78 3.05 17.32
C ARG A 232 23.27 1.62 17.47
N THR A 233 22.12 1.46 18.11
CA THR A 233 21.41 0.18 18.19
C THR A 233 20.21 0.20 17.24
N GLU A 234 20.09 -0.83 16.41
CA GLU A 234 18.98 -1.05 15.48
C GLU A 234 18.30 -2.37 15.80
N ALA A 235 16.96 -2.41 15.74
CA ALA A 235 16.24 -3.68 15.85
C ALA A 235 16.45 -4.53 14.59
N VAL A 236 16.57 -5.85 14.77
CA VAL A 236 16.53 -6.80 13.65
C VAL A 236 15.10 -6.88 13.13
N GLY A 237 14.92 -6.59 11.84
CA GLY A 237 13.62 -6.68 11.16
C GLY A 237 13.28 -8.10 10.69
N GLY A 238 12.20 -8.22 9.92
CA GLY A 238 11.71 -9.51 9.42
C GLY A 238 10.80 -10.23 10.42
N ASN A 239 10.57 -11.53 10.18
CA ASN A 239 9.66 -12.29 11.05
C ASN A 239 10.33 -12.57 12.41
N GLY A 240 9.55 -12.43 13.47
CA GLY A 240 10.00 -12.61 14.85
C GLY A 240 9.06 -13.41 15.73
N SER A 241 8.02 -13.99 15.15
CA SER A 241 7.11 -14.89 15.85
C SER A 241 7.10 -16.25 15.13
N ILE A 242 7.06 -17.31 15.92
CA ILE A 242 6.93 -18.69 15.46
C ILE A 242 5.77 -19.30 16.23
N HIS A 243 4.82 -19.89 15.53
CA HIS A 243 3.73 -20.60 16.16
C HIS A 243 4.18 -22.01 16.57
N ILE A 244 4.22 -22.28 17.87
CA ILE A 244 4.62 -23.60 18.37
C ILE A 244 3.39 -24.50 18.43
N GLY A 245 3.37 -25.57 17.63
CA GLY A 245 2.25 -26.48 17.50
C GLY A 245 2.67 -27.87 17.03
N ALA A 246 1.74 -28.73 16.66
CA ALA A 246 2.05 -30.08 16.18
C ALA A 246 2.50 -30.09 14.71
N TYR A 247 3.36 -29.14 14.32
CA TYR A 247 3.71 -28.85 12.93
C TYR A 247 5.22 -28.86 12.72
N HIS A 248 5.66 -29.46 11.62
CA HIS A 248 7.03 -29.44 11.17
C HIS A 248 7.39 -28.03 10.66
N TRP A 249 8.62 -27.56 10.89
CA TRP A 249 9.00 -26.19 10.53
C TRP A 249 8.96 -25.91 9.02
N ALA A 250 9.13 -26.96 8.22
CA ALA A 250 9.08 -26.93 6.76
C ALA A 250 7.65 -26.96 6.20
N ASP A 251 6.66 -27.39 6.99
CA ASP A 251 5.24 -27.27 6.64
C ASP A 251 4.84 -25.81 6.88
N SER A 252 4.72 -25.05 5.80
CA SER A 252 4.60 -23.59 5.80
C SER A 252 3.16 -23.11 5.96
N ASN A 253 2.20 -24.00 5.69
CA ASN A 253 0.77 -23.75 5.74
C ASN A 253 0.09 -24.43 6.94
N GLY A 254 0.76 -25.36 7.60
CA GLY A 254 0.31 -26.09 8.80
C GLY A 254 -0.73 -27.18 8.50
N ASP A 255 -0.76 -27.75 7.30
CA ASP A 255 -1.76 -28.75 6.89
C ASP A 255 -1.38 -30.20 7.23
N GLY A 256 -0.20 -30.41 7.82
CA GLY A 256 0.30 -31.73 8.19
C GLY A 256 0.98 -32.47 7.03
N ARG A 257 1.36 -31.76 5.97
CA ARG A 257 2.12 -32.28 4.82
C ARG A 257 3.30 -31.36 4.51
N ILE A 258 4.20 -31.85 3.66
CA ILE A 258 5.22 -31.05 3.00
C ILE A 258 5.06 -31.38 1.53
N ASP A 259 4.62 -30.42 0.73
CA ASP A 259 4.37 -30.60 -0.70
C ASP A 259 5.54 -30.08 -1.58
N ASP A 260 5.33 -30.07 -2.90
CA ASP A 260 6.35 -29.62 -3.87
C ASP A 260 6.69 -28.13 -3.75
N ASP A 261 5.75 -27.30 -3.25
CA ASP A 261 5.98 -25.87 -3.04
C ASP A 261 6.80 -25.63 -1.74
N GLU A 262 6.70 -26.54 -0.78
CA GLU A 262 7.35 -26.46 0.53
C GLU A 262 8.70 -27.16 0.61
N ILE A 263 8.89 -28.26 -0.15
CA ILE A 263 10.12 -29.07 -0.12
C ILE A 263 11.33 -28.29 -0.62
N MET A 264 11.16 -27.45 -1.64
CA MET A 264 12.28 -26.75 -2.27
C MET A 264 12.85 -25.65 -1.35
N PRO A 265 12.03 -24.76 -0.73
CA PRO A 265 12.52 -23.86 0.32
C PRO A 265 13.18 -24.59 1.48
N ALA A 266 12.60 -25.72 1.94
CA ALA A 266 13.16 -26.52 3.02
C ALA A 266 14.54 -27.09 2.65
N TYR A 267 14.70 -27.58 1.42
CA TYR A 267 15.97 -28.07 0.88
C TYR A 267 17.05 -26.99 0.89
N TYR A 268 16.75 -25.79 0.38
CA TYR A 268 17.72 -24.69 0.37
C TYR A 268 18.17 -24.32 1.78
N ILE A 269 17.25 -24.26 2.75
CA ILE A 269 17.60 -23.99 4.14
C ILE A 269 18.46 -25.11 4.73
N CYS A 270 18.13 -26.37 4.48
CA CYS A 270 18.94 -27.51 4.92
C CYS A 270 20.36 -27.51 4.33
N GLU A 271 20.52 -27.16 3.04
CA GLU A 271 21.82 -27.05 2.40
C GLU A 271 22.63 -25.85 2.91
N GLU A 272 22.01 -24.66 3.02
CA GLU A 272 22.66 -23.46 3.56
C GLU A 272 23.06 -23.62 5.03
N MET A 273 22.31 -24.42 5.79
CA MET A 273 22.51 -24.69 7.22
C MET A 273 23.03 -26.10 7.48
N LYS A 274 23.73 -26.69 6.50
CA LYS A 274 24.28 -28.04 6.60
C LYS A 274 25.19 -28.17 7.82
N GLY A 275 24.95 -29.21 8.61
CA GLY A 275 25.69 -29.46 9.86
C GLY A 275 25.20 -28.65 11.07
N LEU A 276 24.11 -27.86 10.94
CA LEU A 276 23.50 -27.13 12.06
C LEU A 276 22.35 -27.91 12.74
N GLY A 277 22.27 -29.22 12.56
CA GLY A 277 21.31 -30.08 13.27
C GLY A 277 19.90 -30.11 12.68
N LEU A 278 19.71 -29.72 11.42
CA LEU A 278 18.45 -29.91 10.70
C LEU A 278 18.37 -31.34 10.14
N ASP A 279 17.20 -31.97 10.27
CA ASP A 279 16.97 -33.33 9.80
C ASP A 279 16.30 -33.36 8.43
N TRP A 280 17.12 -33.36 7.37
CA TRP A 280 16.66 -33.49 6.00
C TRP A 280 15.93 -34.82 5.74
N LYS A 281 16.34 -35.92 6.40
CA LYS A 281 15.76 -37.24 6.13
C LYS A 281 14.30 -37.32 6.55
N THR A 282 13.96 -36.70 7.67
CA THR A 282 12.55 -36.62 8.12
C THR A 282 11.72 -35.80 7.14
N ILE A 283 12.23 -34.65 6.66
CA ILE A 283 11.54 -33.81 5.66
C ILE A 283 11.27 -34.59 4.37
N GLU A 284 12.29 -35.25 3.83
CA GLU A 284 12.19 -36.06 2.61
C GLU A 284 11.20 -37.22 2.78
N ALA A 285 11.19 -37.86 3.95
CA ALA A 285 10.25 -38.94 4.25
C ALA A 285 8.80 -38.44 4.36
N ILE A 286 8.58 -37.26 4.94
CA ILE A 286 7.24 -36.63 5.03
C ILE A 286 6.73 -36.29 3.63
N TRP A 287 7.56 -35.65 2.79
CA TRP A 287 7.23 -35.29 1.41
C TRP A 287 6.92 -36.51 0.54
N SER A 288 7.70 -37.60 0.71
CA SER A 288 7.44 -38.87 0.01
C SER A 288 6.21 -39.62 0.53
N GLY A 289 5.67 -39.23 1.70
CA GLY A 289 4.54 -39.87 2.36
C GLY A 289 3.19 -39.18 2.07
N LYS A 290 2.17 -39.50 2.86
CA LYS A 290 0.84 -38.84 2.81
C LYS A 290 0.71 -37.66 3.78
N GLY A 291 1.81 -37.27 4.44
CA GLY A 291 1.86 -36.32 5.53
C GLY A 291 2.45 -36.90 6.80
N TYR A 292 2.24 -36.21 7.92
CA TYR A 292 2.79 -36.58 9.22
C TYR A 292 1.82 -36.34 10.36
N ARG A 293 2.16 -36.90 11.52
CA ARG A 293 1.61 -36.52 12.82
C ARG A 293 2.75 -36.28 13.78
N TRP A 294 2.59 -35.32 14.67
CA TRP A 294 3.53 -35.08 15.75
C TRP A 294 2.92 -35.51 17.09
N ASP A 295 3.72 -36.19 17.93
CA ASP A 295 3.40 -36.44 19.32
C ASP A 295 4.61 -36.21 20.23
N ALA A 296 4.36 -35.82 21.48
CA ALA A 296 5.42 -35.42 22.42
C ALA A 296 6.39 -36.56 22.80
N LYS A 297 6.04 -37.82 22.54
CA LYS A 297 6.85 -38.98 22.93
C LYS A 297 7.72 -39.48 21.78
N HIS A 298 7.22 -39.47 20.56
CA HIS A 298 7.90 -40.04 19.39
C HIS A 298 8.31 -39.00 18.34
N GLY A 299 7.96 -37.72 18.54
CA GLY A 299 8.21 -36.67 17.56
C GLY A 299 7.34 -36.86 16.32
N TYR A 300 7.92 -36.69 15.14
CA TYR A 300 7.20 -36.86 13.87
C TYR A 300 7.07 -38.33 13.45
N THR A 301 5.84 -38.75 13.18
CA THR A 301 5.51 -40.03 12.56
C THR A 301 4.97 -39.79 11.15
N VAL A 302 5.66 -40.34 10.14
CA VAL A 302 5.24 -40.26 8.73
C VAL A 302 4.05 -41.17 8.45
N LEU A 303 3.04 -40.63 7.77
CA LEU A 303 1.85 -41.37 7.33
C LEU A 303 2.12 -42.02 5.98
N LYS A 304 1.88 -43.33 5.87
CA LYS A 304 2.07 -44.14 4.66
C LYS A 304 0.82 -44.20 3.78
#